data_AF-A0A658NNX9-F1
#
_entry.id   AF-A0A658NNX9-F1
#
_cell.length_a   1.000
_cell.length_b   1.000
_cell.length_c   1.000
_cell.angle_alpha   90.00
_cell.angle_beta   90.00
_cell.angle_gamma   90.00
#
_symmetry.space_group_name_H-M   'P 1'
#
loop_
_entity.id
_entity.type
_entity.pdbx_description
1 polymer ?
#
loop_
_entity_poly.entity_id
_entity_poly.type
_entity_poly.pdbx_seq_one_letter_code
_entity_poly.pdbx_strand_id
1 'polypeptide(L)'
;VIKRTNLLPSICGRVCPQEGQCQAPCTLGKSLKSIDKAVQIGRLERFVADWERSSGAAEAPAAGHATGKRVAIVGAGPAGVAAAHHLSLHGHHVVIFEREERAGGLLPYGFPEFRQ
;
A
#
# COMPACT_ATOMS: atom_id res chain seq x y z
N VAL A 1 -11.04 4.57 -5.27
CA VAL A 1 -10.40 4.10 -6.52
C VAL A 1 -9.04 3.46 -6.27
N ILE A 2 -8.06 4.16 -5.68
CA ILE A 2 -6.69 3.68 -5.49
C ILE A 2 -6.62 2.32 -4.74
N LYS A 3 -7.40 2.15 -3.66
CA LYS A 3 -7.48 0.90 -2.88
C LYS A 3 -7.91 -0.35 -3.65
N ARG A 4 -8.43 -0.20 -4.88
CA ARG A 4 -8.78 -1.35 -5.74
C ARG A 4 -7.54 -2.07 -6.28
N THR A 5 -6.43 -1.36 -6.44
CA THR A 5 -5.19 -1.87 -7.06
C THR A 5 -3.98 -1.78 -6.14
N ASN A 6 -4.05 -0.97 -5.08
CA ASN A 6 -2.98 -0.82 -4.11
C ASN A 6 -3.55 -0.85 -2.69
N LEU A 7 -3.15 -1.84 -1.89
CA LEU A 7 -3.57 -1.96 -0.49
C LEU A 7 -2.94 -0.89 0.43
N LEU A 8 -1.75 -0.41 0.09
CA LEU A 8 -0.92 0.42 0.98
C LEU A 8 -0.67 1.81 0.37
N PRO A 9 -1.71 2.58 -0.03
CA PRO A 9 -1.51 3.85 -0.74
C PRO A 9 -0.83 4.90 0.15
N SER A 10 -1.13 4.91 1.45
CA SER A 10 -0.43 5.80 2.39
C SER A 10 1.08 5.54 2.42
N ILE A 11 1.53 4.29 2.27
CA ILE A 11 2.94 3.93 2.26
C ILE A 11 3.55 4.17 0.87
N CYS A 12 2.93 3.67 -0.20
CA CYS A 12 3.43 3.82 -1.57
C CYS A 12 3.59 5.29 -1.97
N GLY A 13 2.65 6.16 -1.56
CA GLY A 13 2.75 7.60 -1.80
C GLY A 13 3.94 8.28 -1.10
N ARG A 14 4.57 7.63 -0.13
CA ARG A 14 5.72 8.15 0.63
C ARG A 14 7.06 7.55 0.20
N VAL A 15 7.07 6.25 -0.08
CA VAL A 15 8.34 5.50 -0.24
C VAL A 15 8.61 5.03 -1.65
N CYS A 16 7.62 5.01 -2.56
CA CYS A 16 7.89 4.61 -3.94
C CYS A 16 8.92 5.56 -4.58
N PRO A 17 9.89 5.08 -5.36
CA PRO A 17 10.77 5.93 -6.16
C PRO A 17 10.01 6.46 -7.38
N GLN A 18 9.17 7.48 -7.20
CA GLN A 18 8.20 7.90 -8.23
C GLN A 18 8.89 8.37 -9.52
N GLU A 19 10.08 8.98 -9.42
CA GLU A 19 10.90 9.47 -10.54
C GLU A 19 11.31 8.36 -11.49
N GLY A 20 11.47 7.12 -10.98
CA GLY A 20 11.76 5.92 -11.77
C GLY A 20 10.52 5.10 -12.12
N GLN A 21 9.34 5.52 -11.65
CA GLN A 21 8.06 4.81 -11.83
C GLN A 21 7.02 5.73 -12.47
N CYS A 22 5.91 6.00 -11.79
CA CYS A 22 4.75 6.69 -12.36
C CYS A 22 5.04 8.10 -12.90
N GLN A 23 6.05 8.82 -12.38
CA GLN A 23 6.43 10.15 -12.88
C GLN A 23 7.28 10.07 -14.16
N ALA A 24 8.08 9.02 -14.36
CA ALA A 24 8.93 8.85 -15.54
C ALA A 24 8.16 8.93 -16.87
N PRO A 25 7.00 8.26 -17.04
CA PRO A 25 6.24 8.34 -18.29
C PRO A 25 5.31 9.55 -18.36
N CYS A 26 5.21 10.39 -17.32
CA CYS A 26 4.24 11.49 -17.24
C CYS A 26 4.36 12.46 -18.43
N THR A 27 3.27 12.68 -19.15
CA THR A 27 3.22 13.52 -20.36
C THR A 27 3.60 14.97 -20.07
N LEU A 28 3.17 15.53 -18.93
CA LEU A 28 3.54 16.88 -18.51
C LEU A 28 5.05 17.01 -18.26
N GLY A 29 5.63 16.06 -17.51
CA GLY A 29 7.07 16.04 -17.24
C GLY A 29 7.90 15.88 -18.51
N LYS A 30 7.46 15.01 -19.44
CA LYS A 30 8.09 14.84 -20.76
C LYS A 30 8.01 16.09 -21.62
N SER A 31 6.84 16.73 -21.70
CA SER A 31 6.63 17.96 -22.48
C SER A 31 7.53 19.10 -21.98
N LEU A 32 7.66 19.22 -20.65
CA LEU A 32 8.49 20.23 -20.00
C LEU A 32 9.95 19.81 -19.82
N LYS A 33 10.34 18.64 -20.36
CA LYS A 33 11.70 18.06 -20.28
C LYS A 33 12.28 18.05 -18.86
N SER A 34 11.44 17.83 -17.85
CA SER A 34 11.81 17.88 -16.43
C SER A 34 10.92 16.95 -15.64
N ILE A 35 11.54 15.97 -14.96
CA ILE A 35 10.85 15.02 -14.10
C ILE A 35 10.19 15.72 -12.90
N ASP A 36 10.83 16.78 -12.38
CA ASP A 36 10.31 17.57 -11.26
C ASP A 36 9.02 18.33 -11.60
N LYS A 37 8.79 18.57 -12.91
CA LYS A 37 7.57 19.18 -13.43
C LYS A 37 6.50 18.14 -13.79
N ALA A 38 6.76 16.85 -13.58
CA ALA A 38 5.72 15.83 -13.68
C ALA A 38 4.64 16.04 -12.60
N VAL A 39 3.45 15.52 -12.86
CA VAL A 39 2.39 15.46 -11.86
C VAL A 39 2.90 14.68 -10.66
N GLN A 40 2.77 15.26 -9.46
CA GLN A 40 3.25 14.68 -8.21
C GLN A 40 2.30 13.58 -7.71
N ILE A 41 2.23 12.47 -8.45
CA ILE A 41 1.26 11.38 -8.26
C ILE A 41 1.39 10.78 -6.86
N GLY A 42 2.61 10.53 -6.37
CA GLY A 42 2.83 9.99 -5.03
C GLY A 42 2.29 10.90 -3.92
N ARG A 43 2.43 12.24 -4.08
CA ARG A 43 1.88 13.21 -3.13
C ARG A 43 0.35 13.22 -3.13
N LEU A 44 -0.26 13.11 -4.30
CA LEU A 44 -1.72 13.00 -4.43
C LEU A 44 -2.24 11.71 -3.79
N GLU A 45 -1.59 10.57 -4.06
CA GLU A 45 -1.91 9.27 -3.46
C GLU A 45 -1.81 9.31 -1.94
N ARG A 46 -0.72 9.86 -1.41
CA ARG A 46 -0.54 10.10 0.03
C ARG A 46 -1.66 10.97 0.60
N PHE A 47 -1.92 12.12 -0.02
CA PHE A 47 -2.89 13.09 0.49
C PHE A 47 -4.28 12.46 0.65
N VAL A 48 -4.77 11.77 -0.38
CA VAL A 48 -6.10 11.16 -0.31
C VAL A 48 -6.16 9.99 0.67
N ALA A 49 -5.08 9.21 0.81
CA ALA A 49 -5.01 8.11 1.78
C ALA A 49 -4.97 8.61 3.23
N ASP A 50 -4.22 9.67 3.49
CA ASP A 50 -4.13 10.28 4.82
C ASP A 50 -5.45 11.00 5.19
N TRP A 51 -6.09 11.65 4.21
CA TRP A 51 -7.41 12.26 4.39
C TRP A 51 -8.47 11.22 4.72
N GLU A 52 -8.52 10.08 4.01
CA GLU A 52 -9.48 9.00 4.32
C GLU A 52 -9.29 8.47 5.75
N ARG A 53 -8.03 8.23 6.15
CA ARG A 53 -7.71 7.75 7.51
C ARG A 53 -8.14 8.74 8.60
N SER A 54 -7.92 10.04 8.38
CA SER A 54 -8.22 11.09 9.37
C SER A 54 -9.68 11.52 9.39
N SER A 55 -10.40 11.39 8.27
CA SER A 55 -11.83 11.73 8.17
C SER A 55 -12.76 10.63 8.70
N GLY A 56 -12.22 9.42 8.96
CA GLY A 56 -13.03 8.26 9.35
C GLY A 56 -13.86 7.68 8.21
N ALA A 57 -13.65 8.12 6.96
CA ALA A 57 -14.36 7.64 5.77
C ALA A 57 -13.88 6.24 5.31
N ALA A 58 -13.04 5.56 6.08
CA ALA A 58 -12.48 4.28 5.73
C ALA A 58 -13.53 3.17 5.88
N GLU A 59 -13.97 2.62 4.75
CA GLU A 59 -14.80 1.41 4.73
C GLU A 59 -13.92 0.15 4.65
N ALA A 60 -14.22 -0.82 5.52
CA ALA A 60 -13.65 -2.15 5.43
C ALA A 60 -14.36 -2.93 4.32
N PRO A 61 -13.62 -3.50 3.34
CA PRO A 61 -14.24 -4.32 2.31
C PRO A 61 -14.86 -5.58 2.90
N ALA A 62 -16.04 -5.96 2.40
CA ALA A 62 -16.73 -7.16 2.85
C ALA A 62 -15.96 -8.43 2.43
N ALA A 63 -15.79 -9.35 3.38
CA ALA A 63 -15.23 -10.66 3.07
C ALA A 63 -16.21 -11.48 2.22
N GLY A 64 -15.68 -12.25 1.27
CA GLY A 64 -16.45 -13.24 0.53
C GLY A 64 -16.95 -14.39 1.42
N HIS A 65 -17.78 -15.25 0.84
CA HIS A 65 -18.29 -16.43 1.53
C HIS A 65 -17.16 -17.33 2.03
N ALA A 66 -17.30 -17.84 3.25
CA ALA A 66 -16.31 -18.71 3.86
C ALA A 66 -16.05 -19.95 2.99
N THR A 67 -14.80 -20.12 2.58
CA THR A 67 -14.37 -21.22 1.71
C THR A 67 -14.00 -22.48 2.49
N GLY A 68 -13.88 -22.40 3.82
CA GLY A 68 -13.36 -23.47 4.69
C GLY A 68 -11.85 -23.72 4.59
N LYS A 69 -11.15 -23.04 3.68
CA LYS A 69 -9.69 -23.18 3.50
C LYS A 69 -8.92 -22.33 4.51
N ARG A 70 -7.81 -22.88 5.02
CA ARG A 70 -6.88 -22.19 5.94
C ARG A 70 -5.56 -21.93 5.23
N VAL A 71 -5.03 -20.71 5.38
CA VAL A 71 -3.75 -20.29 4.80
C VAL A 71 -2.85 -19.73 5.90
N ALA A 72 -1.61 -20.21 5.94
CA ALA A 72 -0.55 -19.66 6.77
C ALA A 72 0.37 -18.80 5.91
N ILE A 73 0.66 -17.57 6.36
CA ILE A 73 1.61 -16.65 5.72
C ILE A 73 2.75 -16.42 6.70
N VAL A 74 3.99 -16.54 6.23
CA VAL A 74 5.19 -16.27 7.04
C VAL A 74 5.76 -14.91 6.65
N GLY A 75 5.78 -13.98 7.61
CA GLY A 75 6.20 -12.59 7.47
C GLY A 75 5.03 -11.61 7.32
N ALA A 76 4.99 -10.59 8.17
CA ALA A 76 4.01 -9.50 8.18
C ALA A 76 4.52 -8.23 7.47
N GLY A 77 5.41 -8.39 6.50
CA GLY A 77 5.82 -7.31 5.60
C GLY A 77 4.74 -6.93 4.58
N PRO A 78 4.99 -5.92 3.71
CA PRO A 78 4.03 -5.47 2.71
C PRO A 78 3.47 -6.59 1.83
N ALA A 79 4.32 -7.54 1.43
CA ALA A 79 3.90 -8.69 0.63
C ALA A 79 2.94 -9.63 1.38
N GLY A 80 3.26 -9.96 2.63
CA GLY A 80 2.43 -10.84 3.46
C GLY A 80 1.07 -10.23 3.79
N VAL A 81 1.06 -8.94 4.14
CA VAL A 81 -0.18 -8.19 4.40
C VAL A 81 -1.03 -8.05 3.14
N ALA A 82 -0.43 -7.79 1.98
CA ALA A 82 -1.14 -7.74 0.70
C ALA A 82 -1.79 -9.09 0.36
N ALA A 83 -1.03 -10.19 0.47
CA ALA A 83 -1.54 -11.53 0.24
C ALA A 83 -2.68 -11.86 1.23
N ALA A 84 -2.50 -11.55 2.52
CA ALA A 84 -3.51 -11.79 3.54
C ALA A 84 -4.82 -11.05 3.26
N HIS A 85 -4.73 -9.78 2.87
CA HIS A 85 -5.90 -8.97 2.50
C HIS A 85 -6.67 -9.61 1.34
N HIS A 86 -5.99 -9.92 0.23
CA HIS A 86 -6.65 -10.52 -0.92
C HIS A 86 -7.25 -11.89 -0.59
N LEU A 87 -6.54 -12.76 0.11
CA LEU A 87 -7.06 -14.08 0.49
C LEU A 87 -8.25 -13.98 1.45
N SER A 88 -8.23 -13.04 2.39
CA SER A 88 -9.35 -12.79 3.31
C SER A 88 -10.60 -12.31 2.56
N LEU A 89 -10.43 -11.43 1.55
CA LEU A 89 -11.53 -11.00 0.69
C LEU A 89 -12.14 -12.15 -0.11
N HIS A 90 -11.36 -13.17 -0.46
CA HIS A 90 -11.87 -14.38 -1.12
C HIS A 90 -12.46 -15.40 -0.12
N GLY A 91 -12.60 -15.04 1.16
CA GLY A 91 -13.24 -15.90 2.18
C GLY A 91 -12.36 -17.03 2.71
N HIS A 92 -11.03 -16.91 2.61
CA HIS A 92 -10.09 -17.83 3.24
C HIS A 92 -9.79 -17.41 4.69
N HIS A 93 -9.58 -18.39 5.57
CA HIS A 93 -9.11 -18.11 6.93
C HIS A 93 -7.58 -17.99 6.92
N VAL A 94 -7.06 -16.77 7.09
CA VAL A 94 -5.63 -16.47 6.97
C VAL A 94 -5.02 -16.21 8.35
N VAL A 95 -3.85 -16.80 8.62
CA VAL A 95 -3.03 -16.52 9.79
C VAL A 95 -1.65 -16.07 9.32
N ILE A 96 -1.17 -14.93 9.83
CA ILE A 96 0.17 -14.42 9.57
C ILE A 96 1.06 -14.74 10.79
N PHE A 97 2.23 -15.32 10.53
CA PHE A 97 3.27 -15.56 11.51
C PHE A 97 4.39 -14.56 11.29
N GLU A 98 4.68 -13.72 12.28
CA GLU A 98 5.76 -12.75 12.26
C GLU A 98 6.78 -13.10 13.35
N ARG A 99 8.06 -12.95 13.03
CA ARG A 99 9.18 -13.15 13.95
C ARG A 99 9.35 -11.94 14.86
N GLU A 100 9.24 -10.75 14.30
CA GLU A 100 9.46 -9.49 15.00
C GLU A 100 8.25 -9.09 15.86
N GLU A 101 8.46 -8.22 16.84
CA GLU A 101 7.39 -7.80 17.76
C GLU A 101 6.30 -6.97 17.06
N ARG A 102 6.68 -6.15 16.07
CA ARG A 102 5.78 -5.27 15.33
C ARG A 102 5.62 -5.75 13.89
N ALA A 103 4.38 -5.90 13.46
CA ALA A 103 4.07 -6.14 12.05
C ALA A 103 4.47 -4.95 11.16
N GLY A 104 4.72 -5.21 9.87
CA GLY A 104 5.07 -4.21 8.87
C GLY A 104 6.41 -4.46 8.15
N GLY A 105 7.20 -5.44 8.61
CA GLY A 105 8.48 -5.78 8.00
C GLY A 105 9.44 -4.58 7.99
N LEU A 106 10.00 -4.24 6.84
CA LEU A 106 10.92 -3.09 6.74
C LEU A 106 10.26 -1.74 7.04
N LEU A 107 8.93 -1.63 7.08
CA LEU A 107 8.27 -0.35 7.37
C LEU A 107 8.66 0.19 8.76
N PRO A 108 8.40 -0.52 9.88
CA PRO A 108 8.86 -0.09 11.20
C PRO A 108 10.36 -0.24 11.44
N TYR A 109 11.04 -1.18 10.76
CA TYR A 109 12.42 -1.56 11.11
C TYR A 109 13.51 -1.05 10.14
N GLY A 110 13.15 -0.70 8.91
CA GLY A 110 14.11 -0.41 7.82
C GLY A 110 14.00 0.98 7.21
N PHE A 111 12.88 1.71 7.41
CA PHE A 111 12.71 3.06 6.91
C PHE A 111 12.89 4.11 8.02
N PRO A 112 13.59 5.22 7.77
CA PRO A 112 13.61 6.36 8.70
C PRO A 112 12.20 6.92 8.90
N GLU A 113 11.85 7.29 10.14
CA GLU A 113 10.49 7.75 10.49
C GLU A 113 10.00 8.94 9.64
N PHE A 114 10.89 9.87 9.25
CA PHE A 114 10.52 11.02 8.42
C PHE A 114 10.14 10.65 6.97
N ARG A 115 10.40 9.41 6.55
CA ARG A 115 10.04 8.86 5.24
C ARG A 115 8.82 7.92 5.33
N GLN A 116 8.34 7.60 6.54
CA GLN A 116 7.19 6.74 6.81
C GLN A 116 5.84 7.46 6.76
#